data_AF-A0A248VME5-F1
#
_entry.id   AF-A0A248VME5-F1
#
_cell.length_a   1.000
_cell.length_b   1.000
_cell.length_c   1.000
_cell.angle_alpha   90.00
_cell.angle_beta   90.00
_cell.angle_gamma   90.00
#
_symmetry.space_group_name_H-M   'P 1'
#
loop_
_entity.id
_entity.type
_entity.pdbx_description
1 polymer ?
#
loop_
_entity_poly.entity_id
_entity_poly.type
_entity_poly.pdbx_seq_one_letter_code
_entity_poly.pdbx_strand_id
1 'polypeptide(L)' 'MQPIKLRVPREEAGDLPDDLTAWASVSGIDPSMTIVNEPGAATHTSSPVVYLVYVSESFFEQFPKWRMYIEQ' A
#
# COMPACT_ATOMS: atom_id res chain seq x y z
N MET A 1 8.12 -11.31 -7.23
CA MET A 1 6.81 -10.63 -7.29
C MET A 1 6.99 -9.32 -8.01
N GLN A 2 6.04 -8.94 -8.88
CA GLN A 2 5.98 -7.59 -9.43
C GLN A 2 5.26 -6.68 -8.42
N PRO A 3 5.68 -5.41 -8.27
CA PRO A 3 4.98 -4.48 -7.39
C PRO A 3 3.59 -4.17 -7.93
N ILE A 4 2.62 -4.10 -7.03
CA ILE A 4 1.28 -3.61 -7.32
C ILE A 4 1.26 -2.11 -7.06
N LYS A 5 0.71 -1.35 -8.01
CA LYS A 5 0.57 0.09 -7.89
C LYS A 5 -0.77 0.42 -7.26
N LEU A 6 -0.75 1.12 -6.12
CA LEU A 6 -1.95 1.60 -5.42
C LEU A 6 -2.02 3.12 -5.51
N ARG A 7 -3.14 3.66 -5.96
CA ARG A 7 -3.44 5.09 -5.97
C ARG A 7 -4.46 5.42 -4.89
N VAL A 8 -3.96 5.80 -3.73
CA VAL A 8 -4.74 5.95 -2.50
C VAL A 8 -5.06 7.43 -2.24
N PRO A 9 -6.31 7.79 -1.91
CA PRO A 9 -6.64 9.13 -1.43
C PRO A 9 -5.77 9.51 -0.23
N ARG A 10 -5.33 10.78 -0.16
CA ARG A 10 -4.39 11.21 0.88
C ARG A 10 -4.94 11.02 2.31
N GLU A 11 -6.26 11.10 2.47
CA GLU A 11 -6.97 10.87 3.73
C GLU A 11 -6.80 9.44 4.25
N GLU A 12 -6.66 8.46 3.35
CA GLU A 12 -6.51 7.04 3.67
C GLU A 12 -5.06 6.54 3.50
N ALA A 13 -4.19 7.36 2.90
CA ALA A 13 -2.81 7.00 2.63
C ALA A 13 -2.01 6.71 3.91
N GLY A 14 -2.45 7.24 5.05
CA GLY A 14 -1.85 6.99 6.36
C GLY A 14 -2.12 5.59 6.91
N ASP A 15 -3.23 4.95 6.53
CA ASP A 15 -3.60 3.61 7.03
C ASP A 15 -2.86 2.49 6.29
N LEU A 16 -2.38 2.75 5.06
CA LEU A 16 -1.74 1.71 4.23
C LEU A 16 -0.47 1.12 4.87
N PRO A 17 0.48 1.91 5.41
CA PRO A 17 1.68 1.36 6.06
C PRO A 17 1.37 0.48 7.28
N ASP A 18 0.36 0.83 8.08
CA ASP A 18 -0.07 0.04 9.23
C ASP A 18 -0.66 -1.30 8.79
N ASP A 19 -1.55 -1.28 7.79
CA ASP A 19 -2.15 -2.50 7.23
C ASP A 19 -1.10 -3.41 6.59
N LEU A 20 -0.11 -2.84 5.90
CA LEU A 20 1.01 -3.59 5.34
C LEU A 20 1.87 -4.23 6.42
N THR A 21 2.16 -3.50 7.50
CA THR A 21 2.94 -4.00 8.64
C THR A 21 2.21 -5.13 9.36
N ALA A 22 0.90 -4.99 9.57
CA ALA A 22 0.07 -6.02 10.15
C ALA A 22 0.04 -7.29 9.29
N TRP A 23 -0.19 -7.15 7.98
CA TRP A 23 -0.16 -8.27 7.04
C TRP A 23 1.20 -8.97 6.99
N ALA A 24 2.29 -8.18 6.92
CA ALA A 24 3.65 -8.70 6.84
C ALA A 24 4.00 -9.52 8.10
N SER A 25 3.62 -9.02 9.28
CA SER A 25 3.81 -9.71 10.56
C SER A 25 3.11 -11.08 10.61
N VAL A 26 1.88 -11.16 10.09
CA VAL A 26 1.12 -12.42 10.02
C VAL A 26 1.70 -13.37 8.95
N SER A 27 2.20 -12.82 7.85
CA SER A 27 2.72 -13.59 6.72
C SER A 27 4.18 -14.03 6.89
N GLY A 28 4.86 -13.61 7.96
CA GLY A 28 6.29 -13.84 8.16
C GLY A 28 7.17 -13.10 7.14
N ILE A 29 6.67 -11.99 6.58
CA ILE A 29 7.36 -11.14 5.63
C ILE A 29 7.95 -9.95 6.38
N ASP A 30 9.14 -9.50 5.97
CA ASP A 30 9.73 -8.28 6.52
C ASP A 30 8.94 -7.04 6.06
N PRO A 31 8.38 -6.22 6.98
CA PRO A 31 7.58 -5.04 6.62
C PRO A 31 8.37 -3.98 5.83
N SER A 32 9.69 -3.90 5.98
CA SER A 32 10.50 -2.94 5.22
C SER A 32 10.61 -3.32 3.74
N MET A 33 10.30 -4.59 3.39
CA MET A 33 10.27 -5.07 2.02
C MET A 33 8.93 -4.86 1.31
N THR A 34 7.88 -4.39 2.00
CA THR A 34 6.53 -4.30 1.42
C THR A 34 6.23 -2.99 0.72
N ILE A 35 7.00 -1.91 0.95
CA ILE A 35 6.80 -0.58 0.36
C ILE A 35 8.07 -0.15 -0.39
N VAL A 36 7.94 0.20 -1.66
CA VAL A 36 9.10 0.59 -2.51
C VAL A 36 9.16 2.08 -2.83
N ASN A 37 8.16 2.87 -2.47
CA ASN A 37 8.30 4.33 -2.51
C ASN A 37 7.59 5.01 -1.34
N GLU A 38 8.33 5.87 -0.65
CA GLU A 38 7.76 6.97 0.13
C GLU A 38 6.89 7.83 -0.81
N PRO A 39 5.76 8.39 -0.33
CA PRO A 39 4.93 9.28 -1.12
C PRO A 39 5.80 10.35 -1.76
N GLY A 40 6.01 10.29 -3.08
CA GLY A 40 6.71 11.35 -3.79
C GLY A 40 6.04 12.65 -3.39
N ALA A 41 6.77 13.53 -2.69
CA ALA A 41 6.24 14.64 -1.92
C ALA A 41 5.17 15.36 -2.74
N ALA A 42 3.90 15.00 -2.49
CA ALA A 42 2.79 15.56 -3.24
C ALA A 42 2.71 17.01 -2.79
N THR A 43 3.33 17.89 -3.58
CA THR A 43 3.40 19.34 -3.39
C THR A 43 2.00 19.95 -3.35
N HIS A 44 0.98 19.23 -3.80
CA HIS A 44 -0.42 19.56 -3.69
C HIS A 44 -1.13 18.66 -2.66
N THR A 45 -1.71 19.29 -1.64
CA THR A 45 -2.42 18.64 -0.53
C THR A 45 -3.67 17.85 -0.93
N SER A 46 -4.16 18.04 -2.15
CA SER A 46 -5.36 17.36 -2.68
C SER A 46 -5.07 16.18 -3.61
N SER A 47 -3.80 15.88 -3.89
CA SER A 47 -3.45 14.79 -4.81
C SER A 47 -3.39 13.43 -4.10
N PRO A 48 -3.91 12.36 -4.72
CA PRO A 48 -3.76 11.00 -4.19
C PRO A 48 -2.29 10.59 -4.16
N VAL A 49 -1.96 9.73 -3.21
CA VAL A 49 -0.63 9.15 -3.04
C VAL A 49 -0.53 7.87 -3.85
N VAL A 50 0.59 7.72 -4.56
CA VAL A 50 0.87 6.51 -5.31
C VAL A 50 1.89 5.67 -4.56
N TYR A 51 1.51 4.44 -4.22
CA TYR A 51 2.36 3.45 -3.58
C TYR A 51 2.71 2.33 -4.55
N LEU A 52 3.95 1.85 -4.47
CA LEU A 52 4.37 0.59 -5.08
C LEU A 52 4.58 -0.41 -3.95
N VAL A 53 3.71 -1.43 -3.89
CA VAL A 53 3.69 -2.40 -2.80
C VAL A 53 4.03 -3.80 -3.30
N TYR A 54 4.80 -4.55 -2.50
CA TYR A 54 5.14 -5.95 -2.75
C TYR A 54 4.30 -6.83 -1.84
N VAL A 55 3.09 -7.14 -2.30
CA VAL A 55 2.12 -7.95 -1.57
C VAL A 55 1.57 -9.09 -2.42
N SER A 56 1.09 -10.15 -1.77
CA SER A 56 0.37 -11.25 -2.43
C SER A 56 -1.14 -11.03 -2.35
N GLU A 57 -1.91 -11.94 -2.97
CA GLU A 57 -3.37 -11.88 -2.93
C GLU A 57 -3.94 -11.92 -1.49
N SER A 58 -3.23 -12.57 -0.56
CA SER A 58 -3.65 -12.68 0.84
C SER A 58 -3.67 -11.34 1.59
N PHE A 59 -2.93 -10.34 1.13
CA PHE A 59 -3.05 -8.97 1.63
C PHE A 59 -4.44 -8.42 1.37
N PHE A 60 -4.95 -8.61 0.15
CA PHE A 60 -6.26 -8.12 -0.25
C PHE A 60 -7.41 -9.01 0.29
N GLU A 61 -7.13 -10.24 0.69
CA GLU A 61 -8.10 -11.05 1.44
C GLU A 61 -8.28 -10.52 2.87
N GLN A 62 -7.19 -10.10 3.53
CA GLN A 62 -7.24 -9.51 4.87
C GLN A 62 -7.73 -8.05 4.86
N PHE A 63 -7.31 -7.27 3.86
CA PHE A 63 -7.61 -5.85 3.72
C PHE A 63 -8.27 -5.58 2.35
N PRO A 64 -9.51 -6.05 2.13
CA PRO A 64 -10.17 -5.97 0.82
C PRO A 64 -10.40 -4.54 0.32
N LYS A 65 -10.44 -3.56 1.22
CA LYS A 65 -10.57 -2.13 0.87
C LYS A 65 -9.48 -1.68 -0.12
N TRP A 66 -8.27 -2.25 -0.05
CA TRP A 66 -7.16 -1.82 -0.90
C TRP A 66 -7.31 -2.20 -2.37
N ARG A 67 -8.17 -3.18 -2.71
CA ARG A 67 -8.37 -3.61 -4.10
C ARG A 67 -8.90 -2.48 -5.00
N MET A 68 -9.70 -1.57 -4.45
CA MET A 68 -10.30 -0.50 -5.26
C MET A 68 -9.31 0.61 -5.65
N TYR A 69 -8.14 0.63 -5.04
CA TYR A 69 -7.07 1.59 -5.35
C TYR A 69 -6.01 1.01 -6.29
N ILE A 70 -6.14 -0.25 -6.73
CA ILE A 70 -5.20 -0.84 -7.69
C ILE A 70 -5.29 -0.05 -9.00
N GLU A 71 -4.17 0.54 -9.40
CA GLU A 71 -4.05 1.23 -10.69
C GLU A 71 -3.77 0.18 -11.78
N GLN A 72 -4.69 0.05 -12.74
CA GLN A 72 -4.60 -0.89 -13.87
C GLN A 72 -3.64 -0.41 -14.96
#